data_AF-A0A2A2V5Q8-F1
#
_entry.id   AF-A0A2A2V5Q8-F1
#
_cell.length_a   1.000
_cell.length_b   1.000
_cell.length_c   1.000
_cell.angle_alpha   90.00
_cell.angle_beta   90.00
_cell.angle_gamma   90.00
#
_symmetry.space_group_name_H-M   'P 1'
#
loop_
_entity.id
_entity.type
_entity.pdbx_description
1 polymer ?
#
loop_
_entity_poly.entity_id
_entity_poly.type
_entity_poly.pdbx_seq_one_letter_code
_entity_poly.pdbx_strand_id
1 'polypeptide(L)' 'MGPKKRRRYAPQADLLEARLLERARELRDQAAALLPGIEKDALLKLARQAEAGASMTEWLRVPGSA' A
#
# COMPACT_ATOMS: atom_id res chain seq x y z
N MET A 1 -23.94 24.52 -23.03
CA MET A 1 -23.41 23.41 -22.21
C MET A 1 -22.08 23.87 -21.62
N GLY A 2 -22.08 24.32 -20.36
CA GLY A 2 -20.88 24.90 -19.74
C GLY A 2 -19.80 23.83 -19.50
N PRO A 3 -18.51 24.20 -19.44
CA PRO A 3 -17.44 23.23 -19.24
C PRO A 3 -17.65 22.51 -17.90
N LYS A 4 -17.85 21.18 -17.96
CA LYS A 4 -17.87 20.32 -16.78
C LYS A 4 -16.55 20.53 -16.04
N LYS A 5 -16.59 21.16 -14.86
CA LYS A 5 -15.44 21.30 -13.96
C LYS A 5 -14.86 19.90 -13.76
N ARG A 6 -13.68 19.64 -14.35
CA ARG A 6 -12.88 18.46 -14.03
C ARG A 6 -12.54 18.59 -12.55
N ARG A 7 -13.18 17.77 -11.71
CA ARG A 7 -12.82 17.62 -10.30
C ARG A 7 -11.35 17.24 -10.30
N ARG A 8 -10.47 18.16 -9.89
CA ARG A 8 -9.03 17.90 -9.81
C ARG A 8 -8.86 16.77 -8.80
N TYR A 9 -8.58 15.57 -9.28
CA TYR A 9 -8.07 14.49 -8.46
C TYR A 9 -6.72 14.99 -7.93
N ALA A 10 -6.66 15.31 -6.64
CA ALA A 10 -5.38 15.47 -5.98
C ALA A 10 -4.60 14.16 -6.12
N PRO A 11 -3.26 14.17 -6.17
CA PRO A 11 -2.46 12.94 -6.23
C PRO A 11 -2.76 12.11 -4.98
N GLN A 12 -3.62 11.11 -5.12
CA GLN A 12 -4.02 10.21 -4.04
C GLN A 12 -3.02 9.05 -3.88
N ALA A 13 -2.14 8.85 -4.87
CA ALA A 13 -1.14 7.79 -4.88
C ALA A 13 -0.19 7.95 -3.67
N ASP A 14 0.46 9.12 -3.53
CA ASP A 14 1.39 9.38 -2.42
C ASP A 14 0.73 9.21 -1.04
N LEU A 15 -0.53 9.62 -0.90
CA LEU A 15 -1.34 9.44 0.32
C LEU A 15 -1.71 7.98 0.58
N LEU A 16 -1.99 7.19 -0.46
CA LEU A 16 -2.34 5.78 -0.33
C LEU A 16 -1.11 4.94 0.02
N GLU A 17 0.01 5.18 -0.65
CA GLU A 17 1.29 4.48 -0.42
C GLU A 17 1.78 4.70 1.01
N ALA A 18 1.74 5.95 1.48
CA ALA A 18 2.11 6.28 2.86
C ALA A 18 1.24 5.53 3.89
N ARG A 19 -0.07 5.44 3.66
CA ARG A 19 -1.00 4.69 4.54
C ARG A 19 -0.76 3.19 4.50
N LEU A 20 -0.40 2.63 3.34
CA LEU A 20 -0.05 1.23 3.21
C LEU A 20 1.26 0.91 3.95
N LEU A 21 2.26 1.78 3.87
CA LEU A 21 3.52 1.63 4.62
C LEU A 21 3.31 1.74 6.13
N GLU A 22 2.49 2.70 6.59
CA GLU A 22 2.08 2.77 7.99
C GLU A 22 1.42 1.45 8.43
N ARG A 23 0.45 0.97 7.64
CA ARG A 23 -0.25 -0.28 7.95
C ARG A 23 0.69 -1.47 8.01
N ALA A 24 1.68 -1.54 7.11
CA ALA A 24 2.69 -2.60 7.13
C ALA A 24 3.52 -2.58 8.41
N ARG A 25 3.84 -1.38 8.93
CA ARG A 25 4.56 -1.21 10.19
C ARG A 25 3.73 -1.68 11.38
N GLU A 26 2.48 -1.22 11.50
CA GLU A 26 1.57 -1.65 12.57
C GLU A 26 1.39 -3.17 12.61
N LEU A 27 1.24 -3.81 11.45
CA LEU A 27 1.07 -5.26 11.34
C LEU A 27 2.33 -6.02 11.78
N ARG A 28 3.52 -5.47 11.50
CA ARG A 28 4.78 -6.04 12.01
C ARG A 28 4.92 -5.87 13.51
N ASP A 29 4.55 -4.72 14.05
CA ASP A 29 4.59 -4.47 15.49
C ASP A 29 3.64 -5.43 16.23
N GLN A 30 2.44 -5.66 15.68
CA GLN A 30 1.51 -6.68 16.19
C GLN A 30 2.09 -8.10 16.09
N ALA A 31 2.70 -8.46 14.95
CA ALA A 31 3.32 -9.77 14.77
C ALA A 31 4.52 -9.98 15.71
N ALA A 32 5.26 -8.92 16.05
CA ALA A 32 6.39 -8.97 16.98
C ALA A 32 5.93 -9.32 18.40
N ALA A 33 4.73 -8.90 18.79
CA ALA A 33 4.13 -9.21 20.09
C ALA A 33 3.58 -10.65 20.19
N LEU A 34 3.43 -11.36 19.06
CA LEU A 34 2.91 -12.73 19.03
C LEU A 34 4.04 -13.77 19.02
N LEU A 35 3.74 -14.91 19.65
CA LEU A 35 4.54 -16.13 19.52
C LEU A 35 4.47 -16.66 18.06
N PRO A 36 5.48 -17.43 17.61
CA PRO A 36 5.42 -18.12 16.33
C PRO A 36 4.15 -18.96 16.20
N GLY A 37 3.44 -18.81 15.09
CA GLY A 37 2.17 -19.49 14.84
C GLY A 37 1.38 -18.84 13.71
N ILE A 38 0.23 -19.46 13.39
CA ILE A 38 -0.60 -19.08 12.23
C ILE A 38 -1.04 -17.62 12.29
N GLU A 39 -1.34 -17.10 13.47
CA GLU A 39 -1.76 -15.70 13.66
C GLU A 39 -0.62 -14.73 13.34
N LYS A 40 0.60 -15.00 13.83
CA LYS A 40 1.80 -14.23 13.51
C LYS A 40 2.09 -14.25 12.01
N ASP A 41 1.99 -15.42 11.39
CA ASP A 41 2.24 -15.58 9.96
C ASP A 41 1.19 -14.85 9.11
N ALA A 42 -0.07 -14.83 9.54
CA ALA A 42 -1.13 -14.08 8.89
C ALA A 42 -0.86 -12.56 8.93
N LEU A 43 -0.46 -12.02 10.09
CA LEU A 43 -0.08 -10.61 10.22
C LEU A 43 1.13 -10.26 9.34
N LEU A 44 2.16 -11.10 9.32
CA LEU A 44 3.32 -10.92 8.45
C LEU A 44 2.95 -10.97 6.96
N LYS A 45 2.03 -11.84 6.58
CA LYS A 45 1.51 -11.92 5.20
C LYS A 45 0.80 -10.63 4.81
N LEU A 46 -0.06 -10.10 5.68
CA LEU A 46 -0.75 -8.83 5.44
C LEU A 46 0.24 -7.65 5.36
N ALA A 47 1.28 -7.64 6.21
CA ALA A 47 2.30 -6.59 6.17
C ALA A 47 3.02 -6.55 4.82
N ARG A 48 3.43 -7.72 4.30
CA ARG A 48 4.07 -7.84 2.98
C ARG A 48 3.14 -7.41 1.84
N GLN A 49 1.84 -7.72 1.94
CA GLN A 49 0.86 -7.28 0.94
C GLN A 49 0.71 -5.77 0.93
N ALA A 50 0.71 -5.13 2.10
CA ALA A 50 0.64 -3.67 2.19
C ALA A 50 1.89 -3.01 1.60
N GLU A 51 3.09 -3.53 1.86
CA GLU A 51 4.33 -3.06 1.22
C GLU A 51 4.30 -3.19 -0.30
N ALA A 52 3.91 -4.37 -0.81
CA ALA A 52 3.79 -4.60 -2.24
C ALA A 52 2.78 -3.64 -2.89
N GLY A 53 1.66 -3.38 -2.21
CA GLY A 53 0.67 -2.40 -2.65
C GLY A 53 1.22 -0.97 -2.71
N ALA A 54 2.07 -0.58 -1.75
CA ALA A 54 2.71 0.74 -1.74
C ALA A 54 3.73 0.90 -2.88
N SER A 55 4.42 -0.17 -3.28
CA SER A 55 5.35 -0.14 -4.42
C SER A 55 4.68 -0.30 -5.79
N MET A 56 3.37 -0.53 -5.85
CA MET A 56 2.69 -0.87 -7.10
C MET A 56 2.71 0.28 -8.12
N THR A 57 2.65 1.54 -7.67
CA THR A 57 2.77 2.70 -8.57
C THR A 57 4.13 2.76 -9.24
N GLU A 58 5.20 2.39 -8.55
CA GLU A 58 6.55 2.31 -9.11
C GLU A 58 6.60 1.23 -10.21
N TRP A 59 6.08 0.03 -9.93
CA TRP A 59 6.02 -1.06 -10.92
C TRP A 59 5.24 -0.68 -12.16
N LEU A 60 4.12 0.02 -12.00
CA LEU A 60 3.27 0.47 -13.11
C LEU A 60 3.84 1.69 -13.86
N ARG A 61 4.80 2.42 -13.27
CA ARG A 61 5.41 3.62 -13.88
C ARG A 61 6.61 3.27 -14.77
N VAL A 62 7.16 2.06 -14.70
CA VAL A 62 8.23 1.62 -15.62
C VAL A 62 7.64 1.33 -17.01
N PRO A 63 8.02 2.08 -18.07
CA PRO A 63 7.61 1.76 -19.43
C PRO A 63 8.55 0.73 -20.06
N GLY A 64 7.98 -0.34 -20.61
CA GLY A 64 8.67 -1.36 -21.41
C GLY A 64 7.95 -2.71 -21.31
N SER A 65 7.05 -3.06 -22.21
CA SER A 65 7.40 -3.43 -23.58
C SER A 65 6.96 -2.38 -24.61
N ALA A 66 7.94 -1.60 -25.07
CA ALA A 66 7.92 -1.09 -26.43
C ALA A 66 8.09 -2.25 -27.43
#